data_AF-A0A839EX61-F1
#
_entry.id   AF-A0A839EX61-F1
#
_cell.length_a   1.000
_cell.length_b   1.000
_cell.length_c   1.000
_cell.angle_alpha   90.00
_cell.angle_beta   90.00
_cell.angle_gamma   90.00
#
_symmetry.space_group_name_H-M   'P 1'
#
loop_
_entity.id
_entity.type
_entity.pdbx_description
1 polymer ?
#
loop_
_entity_poly.entity_id
_entity_poly.type
_entity_poly.pdbx_seq_one_letter_code
_entity_poly.pdbx_strand_id
1 'polypeptide(L)'
;MTCSATLRRRATRFALLLTLAFDASQATTLTVTNTNDSCTSWLLGGRCLRSAIAYANLFDDTDRIEFAIPGNPEHFQRILLQSGLSITEPLEIDGYTQPGASPNTATDGMNAKVRIVVDALATSGAAFEIADTTDLRGLAIINSGGPGVYIRAWAPETRVRGNYIGTEATGFAAGNRGGGVIADGDFCVIGGSDAGDRNLISANRSFGIRSTGPRNVVIGNLIGTDPFGSPVLGNDVGVVVTAGPTRVGDFGVPLPNVIAGNRCDGVRVAGTDVEDVWVGSLLYANAADGADCRSIALGGSTYVNDVDDLDDGANGALNHPEISSVRESGGDLVVEGRINSAASTEYHVQLFADFSAGACADAGAPGEGEAAMAEFTVATPAGSGVRTFTWRAPFAGLGIRAVAATASVGAAEVAAFSTSPFSPCVLVATDDGIFLDGFEPATKLAAGTVVLH
;
A
#
# COMPACT_ATOMS: atom_id res chain seq x y z
N MET A 1 3.01 -55.32 3.56
CA MET A 1 2.77 -53.91 3.20
C MET A 1 2.08 -53.25 4.38
N THR A 2 2.84 -52.64 5.27
CA THR A 2 2.30 -51.80 6.34
C THR A 2 1.87 -50.48 5.72
N CYS A 3 0.56 -50.29 5.59
CA CYS A 3 -0.02 -49.00 5.21
C CYS A 3 0.14 -48.07 6.42
N SER A 4 1.20 -47.28 6.44
CA SER A 4 1.33 -46.16 7.38
C SER A 4 0.43 -45.04 6.85
N ALA A 5 -0.85 -45.10 7.17
CA ALA A 5 -1.76 -43.99 6.94
C ALA A 5 -1.50 -42.94 8.02
N THR A 6 -0.75 -41.89 7.67
CA THR A 6 -0.61 -40.70 8.51
C THR A 6 -2.01 -40.09 8.68
N LEU A 7 -2.55 -40.15 9.89
CA LEU A 7 -3.88 -39.61 10.21
C LEU A 7 -3.77 -38.10 10.36
N ARG A 8 -4.38 -37.35 9.45
CA ARG A 8 -4.52 -35.89 9.55
C ARG A 8 -5.63 -35.51 10.50
N ARG A 9 -5.43 -34.44 11.26
CA ARG A 9 -6.45 -33.92 12.16
C ARG A 9 -7.52 -33.20 11.34
N ARG A 10 -8.77 -33.63 11.49
CA ARG A 10 -9.90 -32.98 10.83
C ARG A 10 -10.20 -31.67 11.52
N ALA A 11 -10.50 -30.64 10.74
CA ALA A 11 -11.10 -29.42 11.24
C ALA A 11 -12.39 -29.76 12.03
N THR A 12 -12.41 -29.46 13.33
CA THR A 12 -13.58 -29.71 14.20
C THR A 12 -14.14 -28.39 14.72
N ARG A 13 -15.37 -28.03 14.31
CA ARG A 13 -16.20 -27.03 14.99
C ARG A 13 -17.21 -27.63 15.98
N PHE A 14 -17.27 -28.95 16.11
CA PHE A 14 -18.02 -29.67 17.15
C PHE A 14 -17.21 -30.89 17.61
N ALA A 15 -16.76 -30.88 18.87
CA ALA A 15 -16.00 -31.98 19.45
C ALA A 15 -16.93 -33.15 19.83
N LEU A 16 -16.69 -34.33 19.27
CA LEU A 16 -16.92 -35.58 20.00
C LEU A 16 -15.54 -36.13 20.36
N LEU A 17 -15.23 -36.09 21.66
CA LEU A 17 -13.96 -36.58 22.21
C LEU A 17 -13.73 -38.04 21.80
N LEU A 18 -12.71 -38.28 20.99
CA LEU A 18 -11.98 -39.53 20.99
C LEU A 18 -10.49 -39.20 21.14
N THR A 19 -10.01 -39.21 22.38
CA THR A 19 -8.58 -39.11 22.71
C THR A 19 -7.89 -40.40 22.26
N LEU A 20 -7.44 -40.44 21.02
CA LEU A 20 -6.33 -41.27 20.60
C LEU A 20 -5.12 -40.35 20.43
N ALA A 21 -3.95 -40.77 20.92
CA ALA A 21 -2.71 -40.04 20.70
C ALA A 21 -2.45 -40.00 19.18
N PHE A 22 -2.55 -38.82 18.60
CA PHE A 22 -2.20 -38.57 17.20
C PHE A 22 -0.75 -38.08 17.15
N ASP A 23 0.06 -38.66 16.27
CA ASP A 23 1.31 -38.03 15.82
C ASP A 23 0.99 -36.68 15.17
N ALA A 24 1.95 -35.74 15.20
CA ALA A 24 1.82 -34.44 14.56
C ALA A 24 1.44 -34.62 13.08
N SER A 25 0.32 -34.03 12.67
CA SER A 25 -0.14 -34.10 11.30
C SER A 25 0.80 -33.33 10.37
N GLN A 26 0.98 -33.86 9.16
CA GLN A 26 1.87 -33.28 8.16
C GLN A 26 1.03 -32.55 7.10
N ALA A 27 1.29 -31.25 6.93
CA ALA A 27 0.90 -30.44 5.78
C ALA A 27 1.17 -31.17 4.45
N THR A 28 0.31 -30.97 3.46
CA THR A 28 0.39 -31.66 2.16
C THR A 28 0.46 -30.64 1.05
N THR A 29 1.14 -31.04 -0.02
CA THR A 29 1.22 -30.25 -1.25
C THR A 29 0.15 -30.74 -2.23
N LEU A 30 -0.73 -29.83 -2.62
CA LEU A 30 -1.84 -30.03 -3.53
C LEU A 30 -1.51 -29.40 -4.89
N THR A 31 -1.10 -30.21 -5.86
CA THR A 31 -0.72 -29.71 -7.20
C THR A 31 -1.94 -29.57 -8.13
N VAL A 32 -2.31 -28.33 -8.47
CA VAL A 32 -3.32 -27.99 -9.47
C VAL A 32 -2.76 -28.20 -10.87
N THR A 33 -3.48 -28.93 -11.72
CA THR A 33 -2.99 -29.30 -13.06
C THR A 33 -3.97 -28.99 -14.19
N ASN A 34 -5.10 -28.33 -13.89
CA ASN A 34 -6.02 -27.85 -14.93
C ASN A 34 -6.70 -26.54 -14.52
N THR A 35 -7.28 -25.86 -15.51
CA THR A 35 -7.91 -24.55 -15.37
C THR A 35 -9.42 -24.59 -15.09
N ASN A 36 -10.01 -25.78 -14.94
CA ASN A 36 -11.44 -25.88 -14.67
C ASN A 36 -11.73 -25.32 -13.27
N ASP A 37 -12.85 -24.63 -13.10
CA ASP A 37 -13.30 -24.26 -11.76
C ASP A 37 -14.10 -25.38 -11.08
N SER A 38 -14.82 -26.17 -11.87
CA SER A 38 -15.54 -27.35 -11.41
C SER A 38 -14.84 -28.63 -11.90
N CYS A 39 -14.43 -29.46 -10.96
CA CYS A 39 -13.89 -30.80 -11.20
C CYS A 39 -14.36 -31.75 -10.09
N THR A 40 -14.02 -33.05 -10.19
CA THR A 40 -14.32 -34.01 -9.12
C THR A 40 -13.65 -33.61 -7.81
N SER A 41 -14.03 -34.22 -6.68
CA SER A 41 -13.33 -33.94 -5.41
C SER A 41 -11.85 -34.35 -5.49
N TRP A 42 -11.00 -33.74 -4.69
CA TRP A 42 -9.55 -34.00 -4.70
C TRP A 42 -9.21 -35.50 -4.52
N LEU A 43 -9.92 -36.15 -3.59
CA LEU A 43 -9.78 -37.59 -3.31
C LEU A 43 -10.23 -38.49 -4.47
N LEU A 44 -11.04 -37.97 -5.40
CA LEU A 44 -11.53 -38.66 -6.59
C LEU A 44 -10.82 -38.16 -7.86
N GLY A 45 -9.59 -37.64 -7.72
CA GLY A 45 -8.76 -37.23 -8.86
C GLY A 45 -9.03 -35.81 -9.37
N GLY A 46 -9.83 -35.00 -8.67
CA GLY A 46 -9.96 -33.58 -8.96
C GLY A 46 -8.62 -32.87 -8.79
N ARG A 47 -8.17 -32.12 -9.79
CA ARG A 47 -6.91 -31.37 -9.77
C ARG A 47 -7.09 -29.91 -10.19
N CYS A 48 -8.27 -29.37 -9.92
CA CYS A 48 -8.58 -27.95 -10.08
C CYS A 48 -8.37 -27.19 -8.76
N LEU A 49 -8.17 -25.87 -8.85
CA LEU A 49 -7.95 -24.99 -7.70
C LEU A 49 -9.08 -25.11 -6.65
N ARG A 50 -10.35 -25.08 -7.09
CA ARG A 50 -11.50 -25.23 -6.18
C ARG A 50 -11.49 -26.55 -5.42
N SER A 51 -11.14 -27.66 -6.09
CA SER A 51 -11.06 -28.96 -5.42
C SER A 51 -9.91 -29.05 -4.42
N ALA A 52 -8.79 -28.36 -4.71
CA ALA A 52 -7.64 -28.29 -3.82
C ALA A 52 -8.00 -27.55 -2.53
N ILE A 53 -8.59 -26.36 -2.66
CA ILE A 53 -9.07 -25.56 -1.52
C ILE A 53 -10.12 -26.33 -0.70
N ALA A 54 -11.09 -26.98 -1.38
CA ALA A 54 -12.11 -27.77 -0.70
C ALA A 54 -11.53 -28.96 0.09
N TYR A 55 -10.38 -29.49 -0.33
CA TYR A 55 -9.67 -30.55 0.40
C TYR A 55 -8.85 -30.00 1.55
N ALA A 56 -8.12 -28.90 1.35
CA ALA A 56 -7.38 -28.22 2.41
C ALA A 56 -8.28 -27.82 3.57
N ASN A 57 -9.48 -27.29 3.28
CA ASN A 57 -10.49 -26.92 4.27
C ASN A 57 -11.03 -28.08 5.14
N LEU A 58 -10.58 -29.33 4.93
CA LEU A 58 -10.95 -30.46 5.77
C LEU A 58 -10.00 -30.65 6.97
N PHE A 59 -8.85 -29.97 6.98
CA PHE A 59 -7.76 -30.20 7.93
C PHE A 59 -7.27 -28.87 8.49
N ASP A 60 -6.89 -28.87 9.78
CA ASP A 60 -6.37 -27.69 10.48
C ASP A 60 -4.86 -27.49 10.31
N ASP A 61 -4.23 -28.32 9.47
CA ASP A 61 -2.84 -28.15 9.03
C ASP A 61 -2.73 -27.07 7.95
N THR A 62 -1.60 -26.37 7.90
CA THR A 62 -1.29 -25.45 6.80
C THR A 62 -0.90 -26.21 5.53
N ASP A 63 -1.90 -26.58 4.73
CA ASP A 63 -1.67 -27.17 3.43
C ASP A 63 -1.06 -26.17 2.44
N ARG A 64 -0.41 -26.68 1.38
CA ARG A 64 0.19 -25.85 0.33
C ARG A 64 -0.40 -26.20 -1.02
N ILE A 65 -0.88 -25.20 -1.76
CA ILE A 65 -1.31 -25.33 -3.15
C ILE A 65 -0.20 -24.86 -4.07
N GLU A 66 0.18 -25.74 -4.99
CA GLU A 66 1.13 -25.48 -6.07
C GLU A 66 0.44 -25.68 -7.43
N PHE A 67 1.03 -25.15 -8.49
CA PHE A 67 0.49 -25.19 -9.85
C PHE A 67 1.47 -25.87 -10.80
N ALA A 68 0.96 -26.79 -11.59
CA ALA A 68 1.66 -27.45 -12.69
C ALA A 68 0.69 -27.67 -13.85
N ILE A 69 -0.04 -26.62 -14.23
CA ILE A 69 -1.01 -26.67 -15.32
C ILE A 69 -0.22 -26.81 -16.64
N PRO A 70 -0.47 -27.86 -17.45
CA PRO A 70 0.22 -28.04 -18.73
C PRO A 70 -0.10 -26.92 -19.71
N GLY A 71 0.92 -26.43 -20.42
CA GLY A 71 0.76 -25.38 -21.41
C GLY A 71 2.11 -24.78 -21.81
N ASN A 72 2.08 -23.74 -22.65
CA ASN A 72 3.27 -22.95 -22.94
C ASN A 72 3.68 -22.18 -21.65
N PRO A 73 4.91 -22.36 -21.12
CA PRO A 73 5.37 -21.65 -19.92
C PRO A 73 5.43 -20.13 -20.12
N GLU A 74 5.44 -19.65 -21.38
CA GLU A 74 5.41 -18.22 -21.69
C GLU A 74 3.99 -17.62 -21.71
N HIS A 75 2.94 -18.42 -21.52
CA HIS A 75 1.56 -17.95 -21.45
C HIS A 75 1.00 -18.14 -20.04
N PHE A 76 0.10 -17.25 -19.62
CA PHE A 76 -0.65 -17.43 -18.40
C PHE A 76 -1.75 -18.48 -18.58
N GLN A 77 -2.10 -19.15 -17.49
CA GLN A 77 -3.19 -20.10 -17.34
C GLN A 77 -4.34 -19.39 -16.65
N ARG A 78 -5.49 -19.30 -17.31
CA ARG A 78 -6.66 -18.59 -16.78
C ARG A 78 -7.68 -19.57 -16.22
N ILE A 79 -8.01 -19.40 -14.95
CA ILE A 79 -9.06 -20.13 -14.22
C ILE A 79 -10.27 -19.21 -14.16
N LEU A 80 -11.37 -19.61 -14.81
CA LEU A 80 -12.64 -18.86 -14.83
C LEU A 80 -13.51 -19.31 -13.66
N LEU A 81 -13.60 -18.52 -12.59
CA LEU A 81 -14.39 -18.87 -11.42
C LEU A 81 -15.90 -18.79 -11.71
N GLN A 82 -16.66 -19.77 -11.23
CA GLN A 82 -18.12 -19.78 -11.22
C GLN A 82 -18.70 -19.19 -9.93
N SER A 83 -17.90 -19.14 -8.86
CA SER A 83 -18.22 -18.51 -7.57
C SER A 83 -16.92 -18.15 -6.82
N GLY A 84 -17.02 -17.40 -5.71
CA GLY A 84 -15.85 -17.12 -4.88
C GLY A 84 -15.20 -18.40 -4.34
N LEU A 85 -13.90 -18.31 -4.02
CA LEU A 85 -13.13 -19.37 -3.38
C LEU A 85 -13.04 -19.08 -1.88
N SER A 86 -13.66 -19.93 -1.06
CA SER A 86 -13.63 -19.81 0.41
C SER A 86 -12.50 -20.64 1.00
N ILE A 87 -11.59 -20.01 1.73
CA ILE A 87 -10.50 -20.64 2.47
C ILE A 87 -10.87 -20.57 3.95
N THR A 88 -11.06 -21.71 4.61
CA THR A 88 -11.60 -21.77 5.99
C THR A 88 -10.66 -22.40 6.99
N GLU A 89 -9.52 -22.89 6.52
CA GLU A 89 -8.45 -23.48 7.33
C GLU A 89 -7.11 -22.92 6.82
N PRO A 90 -6.02 -23.02 7.59
CA PRO A 90 -4.73 -22.45 7.21
C PRO A 90 -4.22 -22.95 5.85
N LEU A 91 -3.73 -22.04 5.00
CA LEU A 91 -3.38 -22.39 3.61
C LEU A 91 -2.27 -21.51 3.02
N GLU A 92 -1.29 -22.13 2.37
CA GLU A 92 -0.39 -21.46 1.44
C GLU A 92 -0.87 -21.70 0.00
N ILE A 93 -0.96 -20.63 -0.81
CA ILE A 93 -1.20 -20.71 -2.25
C ILE A 93 -0.06 -20.01 -2.96
N ASP A 94 0.73 -20.78 -3.71
CA ASP A 94 1.92 -20.26 -4.39
C ASP A 94 1.82 -20.40 -5.91
N GLY A 95 1.32 -19.35 -6.55
CA GLY A 95 1.24 -19.24 -8.01
C GLY A 95 2.59 -19.21 -8.73
N TYR A 96 3.69 -18.90 -8.03
CA TYR A 96 5.03 -18.90 -8.63
C TYR A 96 5.60 -20.31 -8.85
N THR A 97 4.92 -21.35 -8.36
CA THR A 97 5.25 -22.74 -8.68
C THR A 97 4.87 -23.15 -10.11
N GLN A 98 3.97 -22.39 -10.76
CA GLN A 98 3.59 -22.64 -12.16
C GLN A 98 4.82 -22.53 -13.08
N PRO A 99 5.09 -23.52 -13.95
CA PRO A 99 6.16 -23.43 -14.94
C PRO A 99 6.16 -22.11 -15.73
N GLY A 100 7.31 -21.44 -15.74
CA GLY A 100 7.52 -20.15 -16.40
C GLY A 100 7.20 -18.91 -15.55
N ALA A 101 6.73 -19.09 -14.31
CA ALA A 101 6.52 -18.02 -13.36
C ALA A 101 7.81 -17.64 -12.61
N SER A 102 7.90 -16.38 -12.15
CA SER A 102 9.00 -15.93 -11.31
C SER A 102 8.58 -14.73 -10.44
N PRO A 103 8.98 -14.68 -9.16
CA PRO A 103 8.75 -13.52 -8.30
C PRO A 103 9.39 -12.24 -8.84
N ASN A 104 8.92 -11.10 -8.35
CA ASN A 104 9.51 -9.80 -8.66
C ASN A 104 10.93 -9.71 -8.09
N THR A 105 11.80 -9.04 -8.82
CA THR A 105 13.18 -8.72 -8.42
C THR A 105 13.50 -7.23 -8.56
N ALA A 106 12.61 -6.46 -9.20
CA ALA A 106 12.79 -5.01 -9.36
C ALA A 106 12.51 -4.27 -8.06
N THR A 107 13.28 -3.21 -7.80
CA THR A 107 13.13 -2.36 -6.61
C THR A 107 12.26 -1.13 -6.84
N ASP A 108 12.18 -0.67 -8.09
CA ASP A 108 11.48 0.53 -8.57
C ASP A 108 10.23 0.19 -9.41
N GLY A 109 9.80 -1.06 -9.41
CA GLY A 109 8.68 -1.53 -10.21
C GLY A 109 8.35 -2.99 -9.92
N MET A 110 7.63 -3.63 -10.84
CA MET A 110 7.21 -5.02 -10.78
C MET A 110 7.52 -5.73 -12.10
N ASN A 111 8.50 -6.63 -12.07
CA ASN A 111 8.88 -7.51 -13.18
C ASN A 111 8.50 -8.99 -12.95
N ALA A 112 7.66 -9.24 -11.94
CA ALA A 112 7.14 -10.58 -11.64
C ALA A 112 6.46 -11.18 -12.88
N LYS A 113 6.81 -12.42 -13.19
CA LYS A 113 6.14 -13.22 -14.22
C LYS A 113 5.03 -14.02 -13.55
N VAL A 114 3.84 -13.45 -13.50
CA VAL A 114 2.66 -14.17 -13.02
C VAL A 114 2.09 -15.05 -14.14
N ARG A 115 1.84 -16.33 -13.84
CA ARG A 115 1.33 -17.30 -14.82
C ARG A 115 -0.02 -17.89 -14.46
N ILE A 116 -0.60 -17.55 -13.32
CA ILE A 116 -1.94 -17.97 -12.94
C ILE A 116 -2.84 -16.73 -12.88
N VAL A 117 -3.84 -16.68 -13.75
CA VAL A 117 -4.90 -15.66 -13.73
C VAL A 117 -6.15 -16.29 -13.15
N VAL A 118 -6.63 -15.74 -12.03
CA VAL A 118 -7.92 -16.05 -11.41
C VAL A 118 -8.90 -14.98 -11.87
N ASP A 119 -9.74 -15.35 -12.82
CA ASP A 119 -10.74 -14.46 -13.41
C ASP A 119 -12.09 -14.75 -12.76
N ALA A 120 -12.56 -13.79 -11.98
CA ALA A 120 -13.73 -13.88 -11.14
C ALA A 120 -14.97 -13.21 -11.75
N LEU A 121 -15.02 -13.08 -13.08
CA LEU A 121 -16.11 -12.39 -13.79
C LEU A 121 -17.53 -12.86 -13.42
N ALA A 122 -17.71 -14.13 -13.08
CA ALA A 122 -19.02 -14.68 -12.70
C ALA A 122 -19.31 -14.60 -11.19
N THR A 123 -18.41 -14.04 -10.38
CA THR A 123 -18.63 -13.88 -8.94
C THR A 123 -19.36 -12.57 -8.65
N SER A 124 -20.29 -12.59 -7.69
CA SER A 124 -20.93 -11.36 -7.17
C SER A 124 -20.18 -10.75 -5.99
N GLY A 125 -19.33 -11.54 -5.32
CA GLY A 125 -18.54 -11.15 -4.15
C GLY A 125 -17.03 -11.23 -4.40
N ALA A 126 -16.27 -11.57 -3.36
CA ALA A 126 -14.82 -11.67 -3.46
C ALA A 126 -14.38 -12.82 -4.40
N ALA A 127 -13.22 -12.69 -5.06
CA ALA A 127 -12.62 -13.84 -5.74
C ALA A 127 -12.09 -14.85 -4.71
N PHE A 128 -11.38 -14.34 -3.70
CA PHE A 128 -10.94 -15.11 -2.53
C PHE A 128 -11.59 -14.56 -1.26
N GLU A 129 -12.24 -15.44 -0.50
CA GLU A 129 -12.75 -15.15 0.83
C GLU A 129 -11.96 -15.97 1.86
N ILE A 130 -11.09 -15.29 2.59
CA ILE A 130 -10.13 -15.88 3.52
C ILE A 130 -10.69 -15.78 4.94
N ALA A 131 -10.91 -16.93 5.56
CA ALA A 131 -11.49 -17.09 6.89
C ALA A 131 -10.52 -17.77 7.88
N ASP A 132 -9.26 -17.98 7.50
CA ASP A 132 -8.17 -18.42 8.38
C ASP A 132 -6.82 -17.95 7.80
N THR A 133 -5.76 -18.10 8.57
CA THR A 133 -4.38 -17.70 8.26
C THR A 133 -3.95 -18.22 6.89
N THR A 134 -3.73 -17.32 5.93
CA THR A 134 -3.41 -17.69 4.55
C THR A 134 -2.18 -16.93 4.05
N ASP A 135 -1.30 -17.59 3.30
CA ASP A 135 -0.27 -16.93 2.47
C ASP A 135 -0.68 -17.05 1.00
N LEU A 136 -1.09 -15.93 0.39
CA LEU A 136 -1.57 -15.87 -0.99
C LEU A 136 -0.56 -15.11 -1.85
N ARG A 137 0.06 -15.79 -2.83
CA ARG A 137 1.05 -15.16 -3.72
C ARG A 137 1.07 -15.66 -5.15
N GLY A 138 1.60 -14.81 -6.03
CA GLY A 138 1.92 -15.17 -7.43
C GLY A 138 0.69 -15.32 -8.33
N LEU A 139 -0.41 -14.66 -7.99
CA LEU A 139 -1.65 -14.70 -8.76
C LEU A 139 -1.98 -13.34 -9.39
N ALA A 140 -2.66 -13.36 -10.53
CA ALA A 140 -3.39 -12.21 -11.06
C ALA A 140 -4.88 -12.41 -10.75
N ILE A 141 -5.51 -11.48 -10.00
CA ILE A 141 -6.87 -11.59 -9.47
C ILE A 141 -7.71 -10.45 -10.03
N ILE A 142 -8.66 -10.78 -10.90
CA ILE A 142 -9.37 -9.80 -11.73
C ILE A 142 -10.87 -10.08 -11.85
N ASN A 143 -11.61 -9.06 -12.30
CA ASN A 143 -13.02 -9.12 -12.70
C ASN A 143 -14.00 -9.56 -11.61
N SER A 144 -13.64 -9.57 -10.34
CA SER A 144 -14.59 -9.97 -9.29
C SER A 144 -15.75 -8.98 -9.16
N GLY A 145 -16.92 -9.48 -8.77
CA GLY A 145 -18.09 -8.64 -8.47
C GLY A 145 -17.95 -7.80 -7.20
N GLY A 146 -17.14 -8.26 -6.25
CA GLY A 146 -16.75 -7.57 -5.01
C GLY A 146 -15.26 -7.23 -4.99
N PRO A 147 -14.56 -7.38 -3.86
CA PRO A 147 -13.11 -7.20 -3.81
C PRO A 147 -12.36 -8.33 -4.53
N GLY A 148 -11.09 -8.15 -4.89
CA GLY A 148 -10.26 -9.27 -5.32
C GLY A 148 -10.06 -10.28 -4.18
N VAL A 149 -9.58 -9.79 -3.04
CA VAL A 149 -9.32 -10.58 -1.84
C VAL A 149 -10.07 -9.98 -0.66
N TYR A 150 -10.77 -10.82 0.11
CA TYR A 150 -11.40 -10.44 1.36
C TYR A 150 -10.89 -11.32 2.50
N ILE A 151 -10.09 -10.72 3.38
CA ILE A 151 -9.63 -11.31 4.64
C ILE A 151 -10.66 -10.99 5.73
N ARG A 152 -11.30 -12.01 6.26
CA ARG A 152 -12.32 -11.90 7.32
C ARG A 152 -11.69 -11.53 8.65
N ALA A 153 -12.50 -10.97 9.55
CA ALA A 153 -12.06 -10.48 10.86
C ALA A 153 -11.39 -11.54 11.76
N TRP A 154 -11.68 -12.82 11.53
CA TRP A 154 -11.12 -13.95 12.28
C TRP A 154 -10.01 -14.68 11.53
N ALA A 155 -9.44 -14.09 10.47
CA ALA A 155 -8.30 -14.63 9.73
C ALA A 155 -7.03 -13.81 10.04
N PRO A 156 -6.42 -14.00 11.23
CA PRO A 156 -5.25 -13.23 11.63
C PRO A 156 -4.03 -13.59 10.77
N GLU A 157 -3.01 -12.74 10.80
CA GLU A 157 -1.66 -13.03 10.26
C GLU A 157 -1.64 -13.45 8.79
N THR A 158 -2.70 -13.12 8.05
CA THR A 158 -2.83 -13.43 6.62
C THR A 158 -1.87 -12.55 5.82
N ARG A 159 -1.14 -13.18 4.89
CA ARG A 159 -0.19 -12.53 3.99
C ARG A 159 -0.74 -12.53 2.57
N VAL A 160 -0.85 -11.35 1.97
CA VAL A 160 -1.20 -11.18 0.56
C VAL A 160 -0.03 -10.47 -0.10
N ARG A 161 0.78 -11.19 -0.89
CA ARG A 161 2.08 -10.69 -1.36
C ARG A 161 2.42 -11.16 -2.78
N GLY A 162 3.15 -10.35 -3.54
CA GLY A 162 3.61 -10.72 -4.88
C GLY A 162 2.48 -11.00 -5.88
N ASN A 163 1.32 -10.36 -5.73
CA ASN A 163 0.14 -10.54 -6.59
C ASN A 163 -0.11 -9.33 -7.50
N TYR A 164 -0.83 -9.57 -8.59
CA TYR A 164 -1.46 -8.53 -9.41
C TYR A 164 -2.96 -8.54 -9.07
N ILE A 165 -3.51 -7.44 -8.57
CA ILE A 165 -4.90 -7.37 -8.10
C ILE A 165 -5.60 -6.21 -8.80
N GLY A 166 -6.52 -6.54 -9.70
CA GLY A 166 -7.19 -5.58 -10.59
C GLY A 166 -6.44 -5.34 -11.90
N THR A 167 -5.24 -5.89 -12.08
CA THR A 167 -4.51 -5.90 -13.34
C THR A 167 -4.31 -7.32 -13.85
N GLU A 168 -4.26 -7.47 -15.17
CA GLU A 168 -3.85 -8.71 -15.82
C GLU A 168 -2.40 -9.05 -15.50
N ALA A 169 -1.99 -10.29 -15.75
CA ALA A 169 -0.61 -10.74 -15.57
C ALA A 169 0.43 -9.98 -16.43
N THR A 170 -0.03 -9.25 -17.44
CA THR A 170 0.80 -8.37 -18.29
C THR A 170 0.81 -6.90 -17.81
N GLY A 171 0.10 -6.58 -16.72
CA GLY A 171 0.01 -5.24 -16.16
C GLY A 171 -1.09 -4.35 -16.73
N PHE A 172 -1.90 -4.82 -17.67
CA PHE A 172 -3.02 -4.03 -18.20
C PHE A 172 -4.22 -4.04 -17.24
N ALA A 173 -5.01 -2.96 -17.26
CA ALA A 173 -6.22 -2.87 -16.47
C ALA A 173 -7.24 -3.95 -16.84
N ALA A 174 -7.80 -4.61 -15.81
CA ALA A 174 -9.02 -5.42 -15.91
C ALA A 174 -10.07 -4.94 -14.89
N GLY A 175 -9.59 -4.72 -13.66
CA GLY A 175 -10.31 -4.14 -12.54
C GLY A 175 -11.20 -5.15 -11.82
N ASN A 176 -11.28 -5.03 -10.50
CA ASN A 176 -12.37 -5.61 -9.72
C ASN A 176 -13.49 -4.58 -9.56
N ARG A 177 -14.75 -5.02 -9.49
CA ARG A 177 -15.89 -4.09 -9.35
C ARG A 177 -15.95 -3.44 -7.96
N GLY A 178 -15.45 -4.13 -6.93
CA GLY A 178 -15.20 -3.57 -5.61
C GLY A 178 -13.78 -3.03 -5.48
N GLY A 179 -13.14 -3.27 -4.33
CA GLY A 179 -11.73 -2.93 -4.11
C GLY A 179 -10.74 -4.02 -4.48
N GLY A 180 -9.45 -3.77 -4.30
CA GLY A 180 -8.43 -4.81 -4.46
C GLY A 180 -8.44 -5.80 -3.28
N VAL A 181 -8.10 -5.30 -2.09
CA VAL A 181 -8.02 -6.09 -0.85
C VAL A 181 -8.86 -5.46 0.25
N ILE A 182 -9.63 -6.28 0.97
CA ILE A 182 -10.22 -5.92 2.25
C ILE A 182 -9.53 -6.74 3.35
N ALA A 183 -8.96 -6.06 4.34
CA ALA A 183 -8.28 -6.66 5.47
C ALA A 183 -9.04 -6.35 6.77
N ASP A 184 -10.01 -7.20 7.11
CA ASP A 184 -10.71 -7.12 8.40
C ASP A 184 -9.98 -7.92 9.49
N GLY A 185 -9.13 -8.87 9.11
CA GLY A 185 -8.30 -9.66 10.03
C GLY A 185 -7.25 -8.81 10.76
N ASP A 186 -6.73 -9.35 11.85
CA ASP A 186 -5.70 -8.73 12.70
C ASP A 186 -4.29 -9.13 12.23
N PHE A 187 -3.30 -8.25 12.36
CA PHE A 187 -1.90 -8.51 11.98
C PHE A 187 -1.70 -9.00 10.52
N CYS A 188 -2.59 -8.64 9.61
CA CYS A 188 -2.46 -9.00 8.21
C CYS A 188 -1.34 -8.18 7.56
N VAL A 189 -0.61 -8.80 6.63
CA VAL A 189 0.45 -8.15 5.85
C VAL A 189 0.05 -8.15 4.38
N ILE A 190 -0.11 -6.95 3.82
CA ILE A 190 -0.34 -6.74 2.40
C ILE A 190 0.95 -6.21 1.81
N GLY A 191 1.64 -7.06 1.06
CA GLY A 191 2.96 -6.81 0.49
C GLY A 191 4.08 -7.41 1.34
N GLY A 192 5.22 -6.71 1.43
CA GLY A 192 6.38 -7.12 2.21
C GLY A 192 7.60 -6.24 1.95
N SER A 193 8.65 -6.41 2.75
CA SER A 193 9.91 -5.67 2.63
C SER A 193 10.84 -6.19 1.52
N ASP A 194 10.55 -7.38 0.97
CA ASP A 194 11.32 -7.97 -0.12
C ASP A 194 10.68 -7.66 -1.47
N ALA A 195 11.51 -7.51 -2.51
CA ALA A 195 11.01 -7.19 -3.86
C ALA A 195 9.97 -8.22 -4.35
N GLY A 196 10.15 -9.50 -4.02
CA GLY A 196 9.23 -10.59 -4.40
C GLY A 196 7.86 -10.53 -3.74
N ASP A 197 7.71 -9.76 -2.66
CA ASP A 197 6.46 -9.61 -1.91
C ASP A 197 5.61 -8.42 -2.38
N ARG A 198 6.16 -7.54 -3.22
CA ARG A 198 5.46 -6.37 -3.78
C ARG A 198 4.21 -6.79 -4.55
N ASN A 199 3.04 -6.28 -4.15
CA ASN A 199 1.83 -6.40 -4.97
C ASN A 199 1.70 -5.21 -5.92
N LEU A 200 1.02 -5.43 -7.06
CA LEU A 200 0.45 -4.38 -7.90
C LEU A 200 -1.08 -4.38 -7.71
N ILE A 201 -1.61 -3.32 -7.12
CA ILE A 201 -3.03 -3.20 -6.75
C ILE A 201 -3.62 -1.96 -7.41
N SER A 202 -4.17 -2.15 -8.61
CA SER A 202 -4.50 -1.06 -9.53
C SER A 202 -5.77 -1.36 -10.31
N ALA A 203 -6.37 -0.30 -10.88
CA ALA A 203 -7.59 -0.35 -11.70
C ALA A 203 -8.83 -0.94 -11.01
N ASN A 204 -8.84 -1.05 -9.67
CA ASN A 204 -10.04 -1.45 -8.92
C ASN A 204 -11.03 -0.28 -8.88
N ARG A 205 -12.32 -0.56 -9.02
CA ARG A 205 -13.34 0.50 -9.19
C ARG A 205 -13.71 1.23 -7.89
N SER A 206 -13.24 0.74 -6.75
CA SER A 206 -13.37 1.41 -5.45
C SER A 206 -11.97 1.63 -4.87
N PHE A 207 -11.62 1.05 -3.73
CA PHE A 207 -10.30 1.24 -3.13
C PHE A 207 -9.26 0.22 -3.62
N GLY A 208 -7.97 0.55 -3.57
CA GLY A 208 -6.90 -0.46 -3.70
C GLY A 208 -6.92 -1.41 -2.51
N ILE A 209 -6.78 -0.85 -1.30
CA ILE A 209 -6.82 -1.60 -0.04
C ILE A 209 -7.79 -0.92 0.93
N ARG A 210 -8.57 -1.70 1.66
CA ARG A 210 -9.30 -1.24 2.85
C ARG A 210 -8.88 -2.04 4.07
N SER A 211 -8.30 -1.38 5.07
CA SER A 211 -7.97 -1.95 6.38
C SER A 211 -9.07 -1.61 7.38
N THR A 212 -9.67 -2.63 7.98
CA THR A 212 -10.65 -2.49 9.08
C THR A 212 -10.27 -3.31 10.32
N GLY A 213 -9.31 -4.23 10.19
CA GLY A 213 -8.70 -4.91 11.32
C GLY A 213 -7.54 -4.10 11.91
N PRO A 214 -7.24 -4.30 13.21
CA PRO A 214 -6.11 -3.64 13.85
C PRO A 214 -4.78 -4.26 13.43
N ARG A 215 -3.69 -3.52 13.65
CA ARG A 215 -2.29 -3.92 13.51
C ARG A 215 -1.92 -4.47 12.12
N ASN A 216 -2.71 -4.12 11.11
CA ASN A 216 -2.42 -4.46 9.73
C ASN A 216 -1.26 -3.63 9.20
N VAL A 217 -0.46 -4.26 8.33
CA VAL A 217 0.71 -3.64 7.69
C VAL A 217 0.53 -3.70 6.18
N VAL A 218 0.53 -2.53 5.55
CA VAL A 218 0.57 -2.36 4.11
C VAL A 218 1.96 -1.86 3.76
N ILE A 219 2.80 -2.67 3.12
CA ILE A 219 4.20 -2.30 2.85
C ILE A 219 4.70 -2.82 1.51
N GLY A 220 5.55 -2.04 0.83
CA GLY A 220 6.19 -2.45 -0.42
C GLY A 220 5.25 -2.68 -1.59
N ASN A 221 4.08 -2.04 -1.64
CA ASN A 221 3.10 -2.20 -2.73
C ASN A 221 3.22 -1.10 -3.80
N LEU A 222 2.74 -1.41 -5.01
CA LEU A 222 2.42 -0.43 -6.05
C LEU A 222 0.89 -0.32 -6.10
N ILE A 223 0.34 0.87 -5.85
CA ILE A 223 -1.10 1.09 -5.69
C ILE A 223 -1.56 2.24 -6.60
N GLY A 224 -2.39 1.92 -7.61
CA GLY A 224 -2.88 2.87 -8.60
C GLY A 224 -1.93 3.13 -9.77
N THR A 225 -0.78 2.45 -9.80
CA THR A 225 0.22 2.56 -10.86
C THR A 225 0.19 1.38 -11.83
N ASP A 226 0.97 1.46 -12.91
CA ASP A 226 1.33 0.32 -13.75
C ASP A 226 2.54 -0.45 -13.16
N PRO A 227 2.98 -1.57 -13.78
CA PRO A 227 4.14 -2.31 -13.27
C PRO A 227 5.46 -1.52 -13.27
N PHE A 228 5.56 -0.38 -13.95
CA PHE A 228 6.73 0.49 -13.95
C PHE A 228 6.64 1.60 -12.89
N GLY A 229 5.56 1.63 -12.09
CA GLY A 229 5.32 2.69 -11.11
C GLY A 229 4.70 3.96 -11.70
N SER A 230 4.27 3.94 -12.96
CA SER A 230 3.62 5.09 -13.60
C SER A 230 2.18 5.25 -13.11
N PRO A 231 1.72 6.46 -12.73
CA PRO A 231 0.40 6.71 -12.12
C PRO A 231 -0.75 6.73 -13.14
N VAL A 232 -0.95 5.63 -13.88
CA VAL A 232 -1.89 5.57 -15.00
C VAL A 232 -3.05 4.58 -14.81
N LEU A 233 -3.03 3.78 -13.75
CA LEU A 233 -4.02 2.72 -13.49
C LEU A 233 -4.69 2.90 -12.13
N GLY A 234 -5.13 4.12 -11.84
CA GLY A 234 -5.73 4.48 -10.55
C GLY A 234 -6.84 3.55 -10.07
N ASN A 235 -6.89 3.36 -8.75
CA ASN A 235 -8.14 2.99 -8.08
C ASN A 235 -8.96 4.27 -7.83
N ASP A 236 -10.15 4.15 -7.23
CA ASP A 236 -10.88 5.33 -6.75
C ASP A 236 -10.14 5.98 -5.56
N VAL A 237 -9.76 5.18 -4.57
CA VAL A 237 -8.89 5.60 -3.45
C VAL A 237 -7.77 4.57 -3.30
N GLY A 238 -6.55 4.99 -2.96
CA GLY A 238 -5.42 4.06 -2.80
C GLY A 238 -5.62 3.10 -1.62
N VAL A 239 -5.56 3.64 -0.41
CA VAL A 239 -5.74 2.91 0.85
C VAL A 239 -6.79 3.59 1.71
N VAL A 240 -7.73 2.82 2.25
CA VAL A 240 -8.73 3.29 3.20
C VAL A 240 -8.50 2.60 4.53
N VAL A 241 -8.33 3.36 5.60
CA VAL A 241 -8.23 2.84 6.97
C VAL A 241 -9.47 3.27 7.73
N THR A 242 -10.25 2.32 8.26
CA THR A 242 -11.48 2.63 9.01
C THR A 242 -11.43 2.19 10.46
N ALA A 243 -10.33 1.56 10.87
CA ALA A 243 -10.04 1.17 12.24
C ALA A 243 -8.52 1.04 12.39
N GLY A 244 -8.03 1.39 13.57
CA GLY A 244 -6.61 1.38 13.91
C GLY A 244 -6.25 0.35 14.97
N PRO A 245 -4.94 0.21 15.30
CA PRO A 245 -3.80 0.84 14.61
C PRO A 245 -3.58 0.23 13.21
N THR A 246 -2.99 0.94 12.26
CA THR A 246 -2.61 0.39 10.94
C THR A 246 -1.34 1.09 10.44
N ARG A 247 -0.41 0.34 9.84
CA ARG A 247 0.82 0.89 9.26
C ARG A 247 0.73 0.87 7.73
N VAL A 248 0.79 2.05 7.11
CA VAL A 248 0.77 2.23 5.66
C VAL A 248 2.15 2.73 5.19
N GLY A 249 3.03 1.77 4.96
CA GLY A 249 4.38 1.99 4.47
C GLY A 249 5.38 2.33 5.57
N ASP A 250 6.61 2.52 5.12
CA ASP A 250 7.74 2.97 5.92
C ASP A 250 8.53 4.03 5.18
N PHE A 251 8.83 5.11 5.88
CA PHE A 251 9.53 6.23 5.28
C PHE A 251 10.99 5.86 4.99
N GLY A 252 11.49 6.29 3.83
CA GLY A 252 12.91 6.16 3.46
C GLY A 252 13.42 4.73 3.22
N VAL A 253 12.54 3.73 3.16
CA VAL A 253 12.95 2.34 2.88
C VAL A 253 13.19 2.11 1.38
N PRO A 254 14.04 1.14 0.98
CA PRO A 254 14.33 0.87 -0.44
C PRO A 254 13.13 0.40 -1.27
N LEU A 255 12.12 -0.14 -0.61
CA LEU A 255 10.91 -0.69 -1.21
C LEU A 255 9.67 -0.05 -0.57
N PRO A 256 9.42 1.25 -0.81
CA PRO A 256 8.27 1.92 -0.23
C PRO A 256 6.98 1.43 -0.88
N ASN A 257 5.85 1.70 -0.22
CA ASN A 257 4.62 1.77 -0.96
C ASN A 257 4.69 2.98 -1.91
N VAL A 258 4.30 2.77 -3.16
CA VAL A 258 4.05 3.83 -4.13
C VAL A 258 2.55 3.89 -4.34
N ILE A 259 1.92 4.96 -3.88
CA ILE A 259 0.47 5.18 -3.95
C ILE A 259 0.23 6.38 -4.85
N ALA A 260 -0.11 6.13 -6.10
CA ALA A 260 -0.17 7.19 -7.08
C ALA A 260 -1.23 6.94 -8.16
N GLY A 261 -1.70 8.00 -8.81
CA GLY A 261 -2.68 7.92 -9.90
C GLY A 261 -4.10 7.58 -9.46
N ASN A 262 -4.38 7.49 -8.15
CA ASN A 262 -5.73 7.21 -7.67
C ASN A 262 -6.65 8.42 -7.93
N ARG A 263 -7.92 8.13 -8.21
CA ARG A 263 -8.91 9.12 -8.64
C ARG A 263 -9.17 10.18 -7.56
N CYS A 264 -9.23 9.75 -6.30
CA CYS A 264 -9.34 10.60 -5.12
C CYS A 264 -8.14 10.36 -4.19
N ASP A 265 -8.36 10.07 -2.91
CA ASP A 265 -7.28 10.07 -1.93
C ASP A 265 -6.21 9.00 -2.18
N GLY A 266 -4.96 9.31 -1.83
CA GLY A 266 -3.90 8.31 -1.74
C GLY A 266 -4.15 7.40 -0.54
N VAL A 267 -4.15 7.98 0.65
CA VAL A 267 -4.54 7.32 1.91
C VAL A 267 -5.67 8.11 2.54
N ARG A 268 -6.78 7.43 2.87
CA ARG A 268 -7.91 7.99 3.59
C ARG A 268 -8.10 7.28 4.93
N VAL A 269 -7.95 8.01 6.01
CA VAL A 269 -8.24 7.56 7.37
C VAL A 269 -9.66 8.02 7.72
N ALA A 270 -10.61 7.10 7.64
CA ALA A 270 -12.04 7.37 7.76
C ALA A 270 -12.62 6.74 9.03
N GLY A 271 -12.85 7.57 10.04
CA GLY A 271 -13.55 7.24 11.28
C GLY A 271 -13.19 8.27 12.35
N THR A 272 -14.13 8.62 13.21
CA THR A 272 -13.93 9.69 14.20
C THR A 272 -12.96 9.30 15.31
N ASP A 273 -12.78 7.99 15.53
CA ASP A 273 -12.00 7.43 16.64
C ASP A 273 -10.87 6.52 16.12
N VAL A 274 -10.45 6.72 14.86
CA VAL A 274 -9.34 5.97 14.27
C VAL A 274 -8.05 6.67 14.67
N GLU A 275 -7.43 6.15 15.72
CA GLU A 275 -6.10 6.55 16.15
C GLU A 275 -5.05 5.56 15.62
N ASP A 276 -3.79 5.96 15.67
CA ASP A 276 -2.65 5.07 15.46
C ASP A 276 -2.47 4.56 14.03
N VAL A 277 -2.76 5.42 13.05
CA VAL A 277 -2.41 5.21 11.64
C VAL A 277 -1.12 5.92 11.25
N TRP A 278 -0.08 5.12 11.02
CA TRP A 278 1.20 5.57 10.46
C TRP A 278 1.16 5.57 8.94
N VAL A 279 1.60 6.66 8.31
CA VAL A 279 1.75 6.76 6.86
C VAL A 279 3.18 7.15 6.50
N GLY A 280 3.96 6.18 6.03
CA GLY A 280 5.32 6.36 5.52
C GLY A 280 5.42 5.89 4.07
N SER A 281 4.61 6.43 3.18
CA SER A 281 4.54 5.99 1.77
C SER A 281 4.96 7.12 0.83
N LEU A 282 5.25 6.80 -0.44
CA LEU A 282 5.33 7.81 -1.49
C LEU A 282 3.91 8.01 -2.04
N LEU A 283 3.38 9.24 -1.95
CA LEU A 283 2.01 9.56 -2.35
C LEU A 283 2.01 10.75 -3.30
N TYR A 284 1.74 10.53 -4.58
CA TYR A 284 1.79 11.59 -5.59
C TYR A 284 0.80 11.34 -6.72
N ALA A 285 0.44 12.39 -7.45
CA ALA A 285 -0.51 12.33 -8.57
C ALA A 285 -1.83 11.61 -8.23
N ASN A 286 -2.25 11.69 -6.97
CA ASN A 286 -3.59 11.28 -6.54
C ASN A 286 -4.53 12.49 -6.68
N ALA A 287 -5.81 12.33 -6.31
CA ALA A 287 -6.79 13.42 -6.28
C ALA A 287 -7.15 14.02 -7.66
N ALA A 288 -7.16 13.19 -8.71
CA ALA A 288 -7.55 13.60 -10.07
C ALA A 288 -8.98 14.17 -10.20
N ASP A 289 -9.87 13.87 -9.25
CA ASP A 289 -11.32 14.11 -9.39
C ASP A 289 -11.92 15.32 -8.65
N GLY A 290 -11.19 16.04 -7.78
CA GLY A 290 -11.76 17.23 -7.16
C GLY A 290 -11.11 17.80 -5.91
N ALA A 291 -11.61 18.97 -5.51
CA ALA A 291 -11.05 19.88 -4.51
C ALA A 291 -11.00 19.34 -3.06
N ASP A 292 -11.68 18.24 -2.76
CA ASP A 292 -11.72 17.64 -1.41
C ASP A 292 -10.81 16.42 -1.26
N CYS A 293 -10.23 15.90 -2.35
CA CYS A 293 -9.33 14.76 -2.31
C CYS A 293 -7.91 15.19 -1.90
N ARG A 294 -7.18 14.34 -1.17
CA ARG A 294 -5.83 14.62 -0.66
C ARG A 294 -4.91 13.40 -0.81
N SER A 295 -3.60 13.63 -0.86
CA SER A 295 -2.63 12.53 -0.76
C SER A 295 -2.81 11.76 0.55
N ILE A 296 -2.99 12.46 1.67
CA ILE A 296 -3.45 11.91 2.95
C ILE A 296 -4.69 12.68 3.40
N ALA A 297 -5.82 12.00 3.49
CA ALA A 297 -7.09 12.54 3.98
C ALA A 297 -7.42 11.95 5.35
N LEU A 298 -7.65 12.79 6.34
CA LEU A 298 -8.19 12.41 7.64
C LEU A 298 -9.71 12.76 7.62
N GLY A 299 -10.60 11.93 8.19
CA GLY A 299 -12.07 12.14 8.17
C GLY A 299 -12.67 12.69 9.48
N GLY A 300 -13.42 13.80 9.45
CA GLY A 300 -13.72 14.68 10.60
C GLY A 300 -14.08 16.11 10.16
N SER A 301 -14.59 16.97 11.05
CA SER A 301 -15.11 18.32 10.67
C SER A 301 -14.15 19.49 10.92
N THR A 302 -13.01 19.25 11.59
CA THR A 302 -12.03 20.28 11.96
C THR A 302 -10.63 19.76 11.63
N TYR A 303 -10.22 19.95 10.37
CA TYR A 303 -8.84 19.72 9.90
C TYR A 303 -8.13 21.04 9.72
N VAL A 304 -8.14 21.86 10.77
CA VAL A 304 -7.55 23.19 10.72
C VAL A 304 -6.23 23.10 11.42
N ASN A 305 -5.17 23.48 10.71
CA ASN A 305 -3.84 23.59 11.30
C ASN A 305 -3.82 24.79 12.27
N ASP A 306 -4.22 24.57 13.52
CA ASP A 306 -4.43 25.61 14.54
C ASP A 306 -3.33 25.65 15.61
N VAL A 307 -3.48 26.51 16.63
CA VAL A 307 -2.42 26.71 17.64
C VAL A 307 -2.61 25.75 18.80
N ASP A 308 -1.55 25.02 19.16
CA ASP A 308 -1.48 24.11 20.31
C ASP A 308 -2.50 22.93 20.26
N ASP A 309 -2.69 22.30 19.09
CA ASP A 309 -3.80 21.36 18.76
C ASP A 309 -4.41 20.53 19.91
N LEU A 310 -5.74 20.65 20.05
CA LEU A 310 -6.63 19.93 20.97
C LEU A 310 -7.76 19.22 20.20
N ASP A 311 -7.60 19.05 18.89
CA ASP A 311 -8.66 18.56 18.00
C ASP A 311 -8.93 17.06 18.17
N ASP A 312 -10.21 16.68 18.04
CA ASP A 312 -10.67 15.30 18.04
C ASP A 312 -10.88 14.82 16.58
N GLY A 313 -10.53 13.57 16.26
CA GLY A 313 -10.77 12.98 14.95
C GLY A 313 -9.77 11.90 14.56
N ALA A 314 -9.83 11.46 13.31
CA ALA A 314 -8.85 10.52 12.77
C ALA A 314 -7.42 11.02 13.02
N ASN A 315 -6.57 10.17 13.61
CA ASN A 315 -5.20 10.49 14.01
C ASN A 315 -5.09 11.69 14.98
N GLY A 316 -6.13 11.96 15.78
CA GLY A 316 -6.20 13.16 16.64
C GLY A 316 -6.15 14.47 15.85
N ALA A 317 -6.48 14.42 14.56
CA ALA A 317 -6.37 15.53 13.61
C ALA A 317 -5.00 16.25 13.63
N LEU A 318 -3.92 15.49 13.87
CA LEU A 318 -2.57 16.02 14.05
C LEU A 318 -2.21 17.10 13.01
N ASN A 319 -1.72 18.24 13.51
CA ASN A 319 -1.25 19.32 12.65
C ASN A 319 -0.05 18.88 11.78
N HIS A 320 -0.02 19.39 10.56
CA HIS A 320 1.09 19.16 9.65
C HIS A 320 2.22 20.16 9.93
N PRO A 321 3.48 19.86 9.56
CA PRO A 321 4.55 20.86 9.63
C PRO A 321 4.19 22.10 8.80
N GLU A 322 4.59 23.27 9.27
CA GLU A 322 4.47 24.52 8.52
C GLU A 322 5.83 24.89 7.93
N ILE A 323 6.02 24.62 6.64
CA ILE A 323 7.25 24.99 5.93
C ILE A 323 7.18 26.49 5.58
N SER A 324 8.20 27.25 6.01
CA SER A 324 8.27 28.70 5.80
C SER A 324 9.19 29.09 4.65
N SER A 325 10.24 28.31 4.38
CA SER A 325 11.08 28.53 3.21
C SER A 325 11.76 27.23 2.75
N VAL A 326 11.93 27.14 1.43
CA VAL A 326 12.76 26.14 0.78
C VAL A 326 13.66 26.88 -0.21
N ARG A 327 14.98 26.73 -0.10
CA ARG A 327 15.93 27.42 -0.96
C ARG A 327 17.18 26.59 -1.18
N GLU A 328 17.83 26.79 -2.32
CA GLU A 328 19.18 26.30 -2.52
C GLU A 328 20.17 27.29 -1.88
N SER A 329 21.25 26.78 -1.28
CA SER A 329 22.29 27.62 -0.67
C SER A 329 23.59 26.82 -0.53
N GLY A 330 24.64 27.26 -1.21
CA GLY A 330 25.97 26.65 -1.05
C GLY A 330 26.07 25.18 -1.49
N GLY A 331 25.21 24.73 -2.40
CA GLY A 331 25.13 23.32 -2.83
C GLY A 331 24.16 22.46 -2.00
N ASP A 332 23.57 23.03 -0.95
CA ASP A 332 22.54 22.38 -0.15
C ASP A 332 21.15 22.88 -0.51
N LEU A 333 20.16 22.02 -0.32
CA LEU A 333 18.77 22.43 -0.17
C LEU A 333 18.51 22.70 1.32
N VAL A 334 17.96 23.87 1.62
CA VAL A 334 17.66 24.34 2.97
C VAL A 334 16.16 24.40 3.13
N VAL A 335 15.64 23.68 4.12
CA VAL A 335 14.22 23.70 4.49
C VAL A 335 14.08 24.28 5.89
N GLU A 336 13.33 25.36 6.00
CA GLU A 336 12.98 26.00 7.26
C GLU A 336 11.49 25.88 7.51
N GLY A 337 11.12 25.61 8.76
CA GLY A 337 9.73 25.45 9.13
C GLY A 337 9.53 25.37 10.63
N ARG A 338 8.31 25.00 11.03
CA ARG A 338 7.95 24.78 12.43
C ARG A 338 6.91 23.68 12.59
N ILE A 339 6.90 23.11 13.80
CA ILE A 339 5.76 22.38 14.34
C ILE A 339 4.96 23.34 15.21
N ASN A 340 3.64 23.19 15.17
CA ASN A 340 2.66 23.90 15.97
C ASN A 340 1.55 22.88 16.35
N SER A 341 1.78 22.14 17.43
CA SER A 341 0.91 21.07 17.95
C SER A 341 1.04 21.00 19.47
N ALA A 342 0.56 19.96 20.15
CA ALA A 342 0.78 19.77 21.59
C ALA A 342 2.22 20.04 22.11
N ALA A 343 2.31 20.72 23.26
CA ALA A 343 3.55 20.98 23.98
C ALA A 343 4.14 19.72 24.64
N SER A 344 5.45 19.70 24.88
CA SER A 344 6.17 18.55 25.47
C SER A 344 6.06 17.24 24.67
N THR A 345 5.92 17.36 23.35
CA THR A 345 5.70 16.23 22.44
C THR A 345 6.83 16.11 21.45
N GLU A 346 7.20 14.88 21.13
CA GLU A 346 8.18 14.54 20.12
C GLU A 346 7.49 14.23 18.79
N TYR A 347 7.86 14.95 17.74
CA TYR A 347 7.33 14.79 16.39
C TYR A 347 8.42 14.28 15.45
N HIS A 348 8.10 13.24 14.68
CA HIS A 348 8.88 12.77 13.54
C HIS A 348 8.44 13.55 12.30
N VAL A 349 9.29 14.46 11.83
CA VAL A 349 9.05 15.23 10.61
C VAL A 349 9.64 14.49 9.43
N GLN A 350 8.82 14.22 8.43
CA GLN A 350 9.20 13.58 7.18
C GLN A 350 9.11 14.60 6.05
N LEU A 351 10.21 14.81 5.34
CA LEU A 351 10.30 15.71 4.18
C LEU A 351 10.22 14.91 2.88
N PHE A 352 9.41 15.41 1.96
CA PHE A 352 9.21 14.83 0.64
C PHE A 352 9.55 15.85 -0.45
N ALA A 353 10.19 15.36 -1.51
CA ALA A 353 10.47 16.12 -2.72
C ALA A 353 9.41 15.85 -3.77
N ASP A 354 9.03 16.91 -4.47
CA ASP A 354 8.16 16.86 -5.64
C ASP A 354 8.88 17.44 -6.85
N PHE A 355 8.90 16.67 -7.94
CA PHE A 355 9.57 17.03 -9.19
C PHE A 355 8.55 17.47 -10.25
N SER A 356 7.34 16.92 -10.22
CA SER A 356 6.30 17.28 -11.17
C SER A 356 5.55 18.57 -10.78
N ALA A 357 4.88 19.16 -11.78
CA ALA A 357 4.01 20.31 -11.59
C ALA A 357 2.56 19.91 -11.25
N GLY A 358 2.31 18.67 -10.84
CA GLY A 358 0.99 18.09 -10.60
C GLY A 358 0.26 18.71 -9.42
N ALA A 359 0.29 18.05 -8.25
CA ALA A 359 -0.40 18.56 -7.06
C ALA A 359 0.35 19.75 -6.43
N CYS A 360 1.66 19.87 -6.66
CA CYS A 360 2.44 21.03 -6.24
C CYS A 360 2.52 22.18 -7.26
N ALA A 361 1.56 22.30 -8.19
CA ALA A 361 1.60 23.29 -9.28
C ALA A 361 1.87 24.73 -8.81
N ASP A 362 1.25 25.14 -7.71
CA ASP A 362 1.34 26.48 -7.15
C ASP A 362 1.66 26.43 -5.65
N ALA A 363 2.23 27.53 -5.13
CA ALA A 363 2.46 27.66 -3.68
C ALA A 363 1.14 27.55 -2.91
N GLY A 364 1.11 26.69 -1.89
CA GLY A 364 -0.08 26.47 -1.07
C GLY A 364 -1.03 25.38 -1.60
N ALA A 365 -0.69 24.70 -2.68
CA ALA A 365 -1.45 23.55 -3.17
C ALA A 365 -1.36 22.36 -2.18
N PRO A 366 -2.34 21.43 -2.17
CA PRO A 366 -2.32 20.27 -1.29
C PRO A 366 -1.03 19.47 -1.50
N GLY A 367 -0.28 19.24 -0.40
CA GLY A 367 1.01 18.58 -0.48
C GLY A 367 0.93 17.14 -1.00
N GLU A 368 1.99 16.73 -1.68
CA GLU A 368 2.23 15.36 -2.09
C GLU A 368 3.69 14.98 -1.78
N GLY A 369 4.11 13.78 -2.16
CA GLY A 369 5.48 13.33 -1.93
C GLY A 369 5.90 12.27 -2.95
N GLU A 370 6.54 12.74 -4.03
CA GLU A 370 7.11 11.87 -5.08
C GLU A 370 8.35 11.12 -4.62
N ALA A 371 9.19 11.71 -3.76
CA ALA A 371 10.36 11.05 -3.20
C ALA A 371 10.59 11.40 -1.72
N ALA A 372 11.06 10.42 -0.95
CA ALA A 372 11.46 10.62 0.43
C ALA A 372 12.83 11.32 0.50
N MET A 373 12.94 12.39 1.29
CA MET A 373 14.20 13.14 1.48
C MET A 373 14.85 12.85 2.83
N ALA A 374 14.12 13.07 3.92
CA ALA A 374 14.65 12.94 5.27
C ALA A 374 13.55 12.75 6.31
N GLU A 375 13.92 12.06 7.38
CA GLU A 375 13.16 12.01 8.62
C GLU A 375 14.04 12.52 9.77
N PHE A 376 13.48 13.38 10.61
CA PHE A 376 14.16 13.86 11.81
C PHE A 376 13.16 14.23 12.91
N THR A 377 13.67 14.31 14.13
CA THR A 377 12.85 14.56 15.31
C THR A 377 12.83 16.05 15.67
N VAL A 378 11.64 16.57 15.98
CA VAL A 378 11.42 17.91 16.51
C VAL A 378 10.61 17.80 17.81
N ALA A 379 11.20 18.24 18.93
CA ALA A 379 10.53 18.22 20.24
C ALA A 379 10.02 19.62 20.64
N THR A 380 8.72 19.72 20.93
CA THR A 380 8.11 20.94 21.47
C THR A 380 8.48 21.12 22.94
N PRO A 381 8.84 22.33 23.38
CA PRO A 381 9.26 22.58 24.75
C PRO A 381 8.09 22.48 25.75
N ALA A 382 8.42 22.38 27.03
CA ALA A 382 7.41 22.47 28.08
C ALA A 382 6.71 23.83 28.05
N GLY A 383 5.38 23.83 27.98
CA GLY A 383 4.54 25.03 28.00
C GLY A 383 4.42 25.78 26.66
N SER A 384 4.92 25.24 25.55
CA SER A 384 4.61 25.77 24.21
C SER A 384 4.57 24.66 23.18
N GLY A 385 3.53 24.65 22.35
CA GLY A 385 3.35 23.73 21.24
C GLY A 385 4.18 24.02 19.99
N VAL A 386 4.99 25.08 20.02
CA VAL A 386 5.67 25.60 18.85
C VAL A 386 7.17 25.32 18.91
N ARG A 387 7.71 24.74 17.84
CA ARG A 387 9.16 24.56 17.68
C ARG A 387 9.58 24.75 16.23
N THR A 388 10.55 25.64 15.99
CA THR A 388 11.16 25.80 14.66
C THR A 388 12.22 24.74 14.39
N PHE A 389 12.42 24.44 13.12
CA PHE A 389 13.49 23.58 12.63
C PHE A 389 14.14 24.17 11.37
N THR A 390 15.39 23.76 11.16
CA THR A 390 16.13 24.00 9.92
C THR A 390 16.81 22.70 9.55
N TRP A 391 16.54 22.23 8.34
CA TRP A 391 17.17 21.05 7.77
C TRP A 391 17.98 21.45 6.53
N ARG A 392 19.14 20.81 6.34
CA ARG A 392 20.05 21.08 5.23
C ARG A 392 20.69 19.79 4.75
N ALA A 393 20.74 19.58 3.44
CA ALA A 393 21.39 18.43 2.81
C ALA A 393 21.77 18.74 1.36
N PRO A 394 22.73 18.00 0.77
CA PRO A 394 23.25 18.26 -0.58
C PRO A 394 22.30 17.79 -1.69
N PHE A 395 21.10 18.36 -1.74
CA PHE A 395 20.08 18.09 -2.76
C PHE A 395 19.89 19.24 -3.77
N ALA A 396 20.71 20.30 -3.71
CA ALA A 396 20.63 21.40 -4.68
C ALA A 396 20.91 20.90 -6.10
N GLY A 397 20.19 21.44 -7.08
CA GLY A 397 20.36 21.12 -8.50
C GLY A 397 19.79 19.77 -8.93
N LEU A 398 19.10 19.04 -8.06
CA LEU A 398 18.44 17.76 -8.41
C LEU A 398 17.10 17.93 -9.14
N GLY A 399 16.71 19.17 -9.42
CA GLY A 399 15.44 19.47 -10.08
C GLY A 399 14.23 19.32 -9.17
N ILE A 400 14.42 19.30 -7.84
CA ILE A 400 13.34 19.38 -6.86
C ILE A 400 12.60 20.70 -7.09
N ARG A 401 11.30 20.62 -7.33
CA ARG A 401 10.46 21.79 -7.62
C ARG A 401 9.81 22.33 -6.37
N ALA A 402 9.36 21.44 -5.50
CA ALA A 402 8.73 21.78 -4.23
C ALA A 402 9.10 20.76 -3.15
N VAL A 403 8.87 21.16 -1.90
CA VAL A 403 8.93 20.28 -0.74
C VAL A 403 7.62 20.37 0.00
N ALA A 404 7.12 19.22 0.43
CA ALA A 404 6.05 19.08 1.41
C ALA A 404 6.53 18.20 2.58
N ALA A 405 5.77 18.21 3.67
CA ALA A 405 6.14 17.46 4.86
C ALA A 405 4.92 16.86 5.55
N THR A 406 5.13 15.76 6.26
CA THR A 406 4.20 15.23 7.26
C THR A 406 4.87 15.25 8.63
N ALA A 407 4.06 15.19 9.67
CA ALA A 407 4.49 14.96 11.04
C ALA A 407 3.84 13.68 11.55
N SER A 408 4.57 12.94 12.37
CA SER A 408 4.00 11.82 13.13
C SER A 408 4.38 11.90 14.59
N VAL A 409 3.52 11.43 15.49
CA VAL A 409 3.81 11.28 16.92
C VAL A 409 3.94 9.81 17.29
N GLY A 410 4.83 9.50 18.25
CA GLY A 410 5.14 8.14 18.71
C GLY A 410 6.18 7.41 17.85
N ALA A 411 6.79 6.34 18.40
CA ALA A 411 7.79 5.50 17.71
C ALA A 411 7.23 4.19 17.13
N ALA A 412 7.22 4.04 15.78
CA ALA A 412 6.59 3.02 14.91
C ALA A 412 6.44 1.53 15.35
N GLU A 413 7.03 1.08 16.46
CA GLU A 413 7.00 -0.31 16.95
C GLU A 413 5.89 -0.64 17.97
N VAL A 414 5.16 0.35 18.50
CA VAL A 414 4.15 0.14 19.58
C VAL A 414 2.88 0.99 19.41
N ALA A 415 1.92 0.54 18.59
CA ALA A 415 0.47 0.87 18.63
C ALA A 415 0.01 2.28 19.08
N ALA A 416 0.77 3.34 18.79
CA ALA A 416 0.50 4.71 19.26
C ALA A 416 1.07 5.73 18.24
N PHE A 417 0.66 5.66 16.96
CA PHE A 417 1.25 6.45 15.85
C PHE A 417 0.24 7.19 14.99
N SER A 418 0.18 8.50 15.10
CA SER A 418 -0.69 9.31 14.25
C SER A 418 0.15 10.11 13.27
N THR A 419 -0.09 9.95 11.97
CA THR A 419 0.49 10.78 10.91
C THR A 419 -0.49 11.87 10.48
N SER A 420 -0.01 13.10 10.36
CA SER A 420 -0.76 14.24 9.85
C SER A 420 -0.95 14.20 8.32
N PRO A 421 -1.84 15.02 7.77
CA PRO A 421 -1.86 15.27 6.33
C PRO A 421 -0.52 15.87 5.85
N PHE A 422 -0.33 15.93 4.54
CA PHE A 422 0.77 16.71 4.00
C PHE A 422 0.57 18.21 4.27
N SER A 423 1.65 18.90 4.61
CA SER A 423 1.74 20.34 4.52
C SER A 423 1.48 20.81 3.10
N PRO A 424 1.02 22.05 2.87
CA PRO A 424 1.03 22.61 1.53
C PRO A 424 2.43 22.60 0.91
N CYS A 425 2.52 22.45 -0.41
CA CYS A 425 3.81 22.48 -1.09
C CYS A 425 4.44 23.87 -1.01
N VAL A 426 5.74 23.91 -0.72
CA VAL A 426 6.56 25.13 -0.81
C VAL A 426 7.56 24.98 -1.94
N LEU A 427 7.47 25.86 -2.92
CA LEU A 427 8.37 25.87 -4.07
C LEU A 427 9.80 26.15 -3.62
N VAL A 428 10.75 25.46 -4.22
CA VAL A 428 12.17 25.78 -4.07
C VAL A 428 12.38 27.17 -4.66
N ALA A 429 12.74 28.13 -3.81
CA ALA A 429 13.16 29.43 -4.28
C ALA A 429 14.34 29.22 -5.23
N THR A 430 14.16 29.59 -6.49
CA THR A 430 15.29 29.72 -7.40
C THR A 430 16.21 30.73 -6.74
N ASP A 431 17.49 30.40 -6.59
CA ASP A 431 18.52 31.41 -6.30
C ASP A 431 18.53 32.35 -7.52
N ASP A 432 17.58 33.29 -7.60
CA ASP A 432 17.63 34.40 -8.54
C ASP A 432 18.71 35.41 -8.13
N GLY A 433 19.48 35.10 -7.08
CA GLY A 433 20.66 35.88 -6.69
C GLY A 433 20.30 37.31 -6.32
N ILE A 434 19.03 37.58 -5.99
CA ILE A 434 18.58 38.87 -5.49
C ILE A 434 18.98 38.91 -4.01
N PHE A 435 20.26 39.16 -3.79
CA PHE A 435 20.74 39.61 -2.50
C PHE A 435 19.92 40.84 -2.08
N LEU A 436 19.51 40.86 -0.80
CA LEU A 436 18.82 41.96 -0.12
C LEU A 436 19.61 43.30 -0.09
N ASP A 437 20.70 43.44 -0.85
CA ASP A 437 21.55 44.63 -0.93
C ASP A 437 21.42 45.43 -2.23
N GLY A 438 20.56 45.01 -3.17
CA GLY A 438 20.15 45.86 -4.30
C GLY A 438 21.24 46.12 -5.34
N PHE A 439 22.17 45.20 -5.55
CA PHE A 439 23.11 45.25 -6.67
C PHE A 439 22.97 44.04 -7.61
N GLU A 440 22.49 44.28 -8.83
CA GLU A 440 22.62 43.30 -9.92
C GLU A 440 24.05 43.35 -10.52
N PRO A 441 24.69 42.20 -10.80
CA PRO A 441 25.80 42.17 -11.75
C PRO A 441 25.25 42.32 -13.17
N ALA A 442 25.71 43.36 -13.86
CA ALA A 442 25.21 43.85 -15.15
C ALA A 442 25.47 42.95 -16.38
N THR A 443 25.14 41.65 -16.33
CA THR A 443 25.42 40.73 -17.45
C THR A 443 24.24 39.91 -17.98
N LYS A 444 22.98 40.29 -17.71
CA LYS A 444 21.82 39.58 -18.31
C LYS A 444 20.72 40.46 -18.93
N LEU A 445 21.08 41.63 -19.47
CA LEU A 445 20.23 42.36 -20.41
C LEU A 445 20.93 42.50 -21.78
N ALA A 446 20.76 41.50 -22.65
CA ALA A 446 20.84 41.70 -24.10
C ALA A 446 20.31 40.47 -24.86
N ALA A 447 19.00 40.47 -25.14
CA ALA A 447 18.43 39.85 -26.33
C ALA A 447 17.10 40.54 -26.67
N GLY A 448 17.14 41.86 -26.84
CA GLY A 448 16.08 42.60 -27.49
C GLY A 448 16.21 42.41 -29.00
N THR A 449 15.24 41.72 -29.61
CA THR A 449 15.09 41.63 -31.06
C THR A 449 14.77 43.02 -31.62
N VAL A 450 15.75 43.66 -32.23
CA VAL A 450 15.53 44.83 -33.10
C VAL A 450 15.07 44.31 -34.45
N VAL A 451 13.82 44.60 -34.82
CA VAL A 451 13.32 44.42 -36.19
C VAL A 451 13.60 45.70 -36.97
N LEU A 452 14.35 45.56 -38.06
CA LEU A 452 14.48 46.58 -39.11
C LEU A 452 14.16 45.94 -40.47
N HIS A 453 12.90 46.07 -40.91
CA HIS A 453 12.47 46.72 -42.15
C HIS A 453 10.95 46.67 -42.29
#